data_AF-A0A150J2T1-F1
#
_entry.id   AF-A0A150J2T1-F1
#
_cell.length_a   1.000
_cell.length_b   1.000
_cell.length_c   1.000
_cell.angle_alpha   90.00
_cell.angle_beta   90.00
_cell.angle_gamma   90.00
#
_symmetry.space_group_name_H-M   'P 1'
#
loop_
_entity.id
_entity.type
_entity.pdbx_description
1 polymer ?
#
loop_
_entity_poly.entity_id
_entity_poly.type
_entity_poly.pdbx_seq_one_letter_code
_entity_poly.pdbx_strand_id
1 'polypeptide(L)'
;MGISQEEASYYFLISRILERIGDHASILGENVLKAIGKLNPEILKELESASNMALEIFYKSLESHFKRNMKKANENIDAVEKLVEKCEQINNKALNLGIEAVPLVYMVESIRRTGEYSGDISELTINYLILKN
;
A
#
# COMPACT_ATOMS: atom_id res chain seq x y z
N MET A 1 -10.93 -25.10 17.22
CA MET A 1 -10.58 -23.66 17.11
C MET A 1 -11.89 -22.90 17.02
N GLY A 2 -12.17 -21.94 17.91
CA GLY A 2 -13.45 -21.22 17.96
C GLY A 2 -13.62 -20.18 16.84
N ILE A 3 -13.32 -20.54 15.60
CA ILE A 3 -13.30 -19.67 14.42
C ILE A 3 -14.24 -20.30 13.39
N SER A 4 -15.16 -19.53 12.79
CA SER A 4 -16.04 -20.04 11.74
C SER A 4 -15.27 -20.30 10.43
N GLN A 5 -15.80 -21.15 9.56
CA GLN A 5 -15.22 -21.37 8.22
C GLN A 5 -15.12 -20.08 7.42
N GLU A 6 -16.12 -19.21 7.56
CA GLU A 6 -16.14 -17.89 6.93
C GLU A 6 -15.03 -16.99 7.47
N GLU A 7 -14.87 -16.90 8.79
CA GLU A 7 -13.78 -16.15 9.43
C GLU A 7 -12.40 -16.64 8.98
N ALA A 8 -12.22 -17.97 8.91
CA ALA A 8 -11.00 -18.57 8.40
C ALA A 8 -10.73 -18.18 6.93
N SER A 9 -11.77 -18.08 6.10
CA SER A 9 -11.64 -17.68 4.69
C SER A 9 -11.20 -16.23 4.55
N TYR A 10 -11.73 -15.32 5.36
CA TYR A 10 -11.30 -13.91 5.37
C TYR A 10 -9.85 -13.75 5.85
N TYR A 11 -9.44 -14.45 6.91
CA TYR A 11 -8.04 -14.43 7.33
C TYR A 11 -7.10 -14.98 6.26
N PHE A 12 -7.51 -16.04 5.55
CA PHE A 12 -6.76 -16.57 4.42
C PHE A 12 -6.60 -15.52 3.30
N LEU A 13 -7.68 -14.83 2.91
CA LEU A 13 -7.61 -13.78 1.90
C LEU A 13 -6.68 -12.63 2.32
N ILE A 14 -6.80 -12.15 3.55
CA ILE A 14 -5.92 -11.11 4.10
C ILE A 14 -4.45 -11.58 4.08
N SER A 15 -4.17 -12.85 4.44
CA SER A 15 -2.80 -13.37 4.44
C SER A 15 -2.14 -13.36 3.05
N ARG A 16 -2.92 -13.63 1.99
CA ARG A 16 -2.44 -13.54 0.60
C ARG A 16 -2.12 -12.12 0.19
N ILE A 17 -2.90 -11.16 0.68
CA ILE A 17 -2.66 -9.73 0.41
C ILE A 17 -1.40 -9.26 1.16
N LEU A 18 -1.21 -9.70 2.41
CA LEU A 18 0.00 -9.41 3.19
C LEU A 18 1.27 -9.95 2.51
N GLU A 19 1.20 -11.15 1.91
CA GLU A 19 2.31 -11.69 1.13
C GLU A 19 2.67 -10.80 -0.07
N ARG A 20 1.68 -10.34 -0.85
CA ARG A 20 1.92 -9.41 -1.96
C ARG A 20 2.54 -8.09 -1.52
N ILE A 21 2.12 -7.54 -0.37
CA ILE A 21 2.76 -6.35 0.22
C ILE A 21 4.23 -6.65 0.55
N GLY A 22 4.51 -7.82 1.11
CA GLY A 22 5.87 -8.30 1.38
C GLY A 22 6.73 -8.39 0.11
N ASP A 23 6.18 -8.93 -0.98
CA ASP A 23 6.88 -9.00 -2.28
C ASP A 23 7.25 -7.61 -2.78
N HIS A 24 6.33 -6.64 -2.71
CA HIS A 24 6.62 -5.25 -3.08
C HIS A 24 7.62 -4.57 -2.14
N ALA A 25 7.63 -4.91 -0.85
CA ALA A 25 8.66 -4.44 0.06
C ALA A 25 10.06 -4.94 -0.36
N SER A 26 10.17 -6.18 -0.83
CA SER A 26 11.42 -6.73 -1.38
C SER A 26 11.84 -5.99 -2.66
N ILE A 27 10.91 -5.80 -3.61
CA ILE A 27 11.17 -5.08 -4.87
C ILE A 27 11.61 -3.63 -4.58
N LEU A 28 10.97 -2.96 -3.61
CA LEU A 28 11.35 -1.63 -3.16
C LEU A 28 12.81 -1.61 -2.68
N GLY A 29 13.18 -2.53 -1.78
CA GLY A 29 14.54 -2.65 -1.25
C GLY A 29 15.60 -2.86 -2.34
N GLU A 30 15.32 -3.73 -3.32
CA GLU A 30 16.22 -3.95 -4.45
C GLU A 30 16.45 -2.68 -5.30
N ASN A 31 15.41 -1.87 -5.48
CA ASN A 31 15.50 -0.66 -6.28
C ASN A 31 16.11 0.52 -5.50
N VAL A 32 15.95 0.56 -4.17
CA VAL A 32 16.68 1.50 -3.31
C VAL A 32 18.19 1.36 -3.53
N LEU A 33 18.72 0.13 -3.53
CA LEU A 33 20.14 -0.14 -3.78
C LEU A 33 20.61 0.39 -5.15
N LYS A 34 19.77 0.26 -6.17
CA LYS A 34 20.07 0.73 -7.54
C LYS A 34 20.00 2.26 -7.66
N ALA A 35 19.32 2.94 -6.75
CA ALA A 35 19.07 4.39 -6.76
C ALA A 35 20.00 5.21 -5.85
N ILE A 36 20.87 4.55 -5.06
CA ILE A 36 21.81 5.23 -4.14
C ILE A 36 22.65 6.26 -4.91
N GLY A 37 22.62 7.51 -4.44
CA GLY A 37 23.38 8.62 -5.00
C GLY A 37 22.85 9.18 -6.32
N LYS A 38 21.74 8.66 -6.86
CA LYS A 38 21.17 9.08 -8.16
C LYS A 38 19.98 10.03 -8.04
N LEU A 39 19.29 10.01 -6.90
CA LEU A 39 18.09 10.82 -6.69
C LEU A 39 18.42 12.11 -5.94
N ASN A 40 17.84 13.22 -6.39
CA ASN A 40 17.97 14.49 -5.69
C ASN A 40 17.15 14.48 -4.37
N PRO A 41 17.48 15.36 -3.41
CA PRO A 41 16.80 15.40 -2.11
C PRO A 41 15.29 15.69 -2.18
N GLU A 42 14.82 16.43 -3.19
CA GLU A 42 13.40 16.75 -3.35
C GLU A 42 12.59 15.49 -3.67
N ILE A 43 13.03 14.71 -4.64
CA ILE A 43 12.40 13.43 -5.03
C ILE A 43 12.42 12.45 -3.86
N LEU A 44 13.55 12.38 -3.12
CA LEU A 44 13.65 11.52 -1.94
C LEU A 44 12.61 11.87 -0.87
N LYS A 45 12.39 13.17 -0.62
CA LYS A 45 11.38 13.64 0.34
C LYS A 45 9.96 13.29 -0.10
N GLU A 46 9.66 13.39 -1.39
CA GLU A 46 8.35 13.01 -1.91
C GLU A 46 8.11 11.50 -1.84
N LEU A 47 9.14 10.71 -2.18
CA LEU A 47 9.12 9.25 -2.09
C LEU A 47 8.91 8.79 -0.65
N GLU A 48 9.65 9.36 0.31
CA GLU A 48 9.47 9.09 1.75
C GLU A 48 8.05 9.46 2.19
N SER A 49 7.54 10.61 1.74
CA SER A 49 6.19 11.06 2.09
C SER A 49 5.09 10.15 1.50
N ALA A 50 5.28 9.62 0.30
CA ALA A 50 4.37 8.61 -0.28
C ALA A 50 4.49 7.26 0.44
N SER A 51 5.71 6.84 0.79
CA SER A 51 5.96 5.61 1.54
C SER A 51 5.28 5.64 2.91
N ASN A 52 5.42 6.74 3.66
CA ASN A 52 4.75 6.92 4.95
C ASN A 52 3.23 6.90 4.82
N MET A 53 2.70 7.47 3.73
CA MET A 53 1.26 7.43 3.45
C MET A 53 0.77 6.00 3.17
N ALA A 54 1.50 5.23 2.37
CA ALA A 54 1.18 3.83 2.12
C ALA A 54 1.24 2.97 3.41
N LEU A 55 2.24 3.21 4.27
CA LEU A 55 2.35 2.54 5.57
C LEU A 55 1.19 2.88 6.51
N GLU A 56 0.75 4.13 6.52
CA GLU A 56 -0.40 4.55 7.32
C GLU A 56 -1.71 3.90 6.82
N ILE A 57 -1.89 3.81 5.50
CA ILE A 57 -3.03 3.10 4.88
C ILE A 57 -2.98 1.61 5.25
N PHE A 58 -1.80 1.01 5.21
CA PHE A 58 -1.59 -0.38 5.62
C PHE A 58 -1.93 -0.62 7.08
N TYR A 59 -1.44 0.23 7.99
CA TYR A 59 -1.76 0.13 9.40
C TYR A 59 -3.27 0.28 9.66
N LYS A 60 -3.91 1.27 9.03
CA LYS A 60 -5.35 1.53 9.17
C LYS A 60 -6.22 0.40 8.63
N SER A 61 -5.81 -0.28 7.56
CA SER A 61 -6.59 -1.40 7.02
C SER A 61 -6.69 -2.53 8.05
N LEU A 62 -5.55 -2.91 8.66
CA LEU A 62 -5.50 -3.92 9.72
C LEU A 62 -6.21 -3.45 10.99
N GLU A 63 -5.98 -2.20 11.42
CA GLU A 63 -6.66 -1.63 12.58
C GLU A 63 -8.19 -1.68 12.40
N SER A 64 -8.69 -1.29 11.22
CA SER A 64 -10.13 -1.30 10.91
C SER A 64 -10.70 -2.70 10.96
N HIS A 65 -9.97 -3.71 10.48
CA HIS A 65 -10.35 -5.11 10.51
C HIS A 65 -10.49 -5.63 11.96
N PHE A 66 -9.42 -5.50 12.75
CA PHE A 66 -9.41 -6.00 14.12
C PHE A 66 -10.39 -5.27 15.04
N LYS A 67 -10.60 -3.97 14.83
CA LYS A 67 -11.55 -3.16 15.60
C LYS A 67 -12.98 -3.21 15.04
N ARG A 68 -13.23 -3.98 13.97
CA ARG A 68 -14.53 -4.11 13.31
C ARG A 68 -15.14 -2.74 12.94
N ASN A 69 -14.30 -1.83 12.46
CA ASN A 69 -14.67 -0.44 12.21
C ASN A 69 -14.82 -0.18 10.71
N MET A 70 -16.04 -0.38 10.21
CA MET A 70 -16.41 -0.19 8.80
C MET A 70 -16.18 1.25 8.31
N LYS A 71 -16.45 2.25 9.16
CA LYS A 71 -16.23 3.67 8.80
C LYS A 71 -14.76 3.95 8.53
N LYS A 72 -13.87 3.49 9.42
CA LYS A 72 -12.42 3.61 9.23
C LYS A 72 -11.92 2.86 8.00
N ALA A 73 -12.47 1.68 7.71
CA ALA A 73 -12.14 0.95 6.50
C ALA A 73 -12.49 1.77 5.24
N ASN A 74 -13.67 2.41 5.22
CA ASN A 74 -14.08 3.27 4.11
C ASN A 74 -13.21 4.52 3.97
N GLU A 75 -12.92 5.23 5.07
CA GLU A 75 -11.99 6.37 5.07
C GLU A 75 -10.59 5.99 4.57
N ASN A 76 -10.19 4.73 4.77
CA ASN A 76 -8.91 4.23 4.32
C ASN A 76 -8.88 3.97 2.80
N ILE A 77 -10.00 3.57 2.20
CA ILE A 77 -10.15 3.46 0.73
C ILE A 77 -9.98 4.85 0.09
N ASP A 78 -10.61 5.88 0.64
CA ASP A 78 -10.44 7.26 0.16
C ASP A 78 -8.97 7.75 0.27
N ALA A 79 -8.22 7.24 1.25
CA ALA A 79 -6.80 7.56 1.39
C ALA A 79 -5.92 6.90 0.31
N VAL A 80 -6.34 5.75 -0.24
CA VAL A 80 -5.65 5.09 -1.36
C VAL A 80 -5.67 5.98 -2.59
N GLU A 81 -6.80 6.62 -2.91
CA GLU A 81 -6.91 7.52 -4.07
C GLU A 81 -5.87 8.64 -4.01
N LYS A 82 -5.72 9.28 -2.84
CA LYS A 82 -4.73 10.33 -2.61
C LYS A 82 -3.28 9.82 -2.72
N LEU A 83 -3.02 8.58 -2.32
CA LEU A 83 -1.72 7.96 -2.53
C LEU A 83 -1.44 7.75 -4.03
N VAL A 84 -2.43 7.27 -4.79
CA VAL A 84 -2.30 7.05 -6.24
C VAL A 84 -1.96 8.35 -6.94
N GLU A 85 -2.70 9.43 -6.67
CA GLU A 85 -2.42 10.77 -7.22
C GLU A 85 -0.98 11.24 -6.91
N LYS A 86 -0.53 11.02 -5.67
CA LYS A 86 0.83 11.38 -5.25
C LYS A 86 1.90 10.56 -5.98
N CYS A 87 1.67 9.26 -6.15
CA CYS A 87 2.57 8.38 -6.89
C CYS A 87 2.65 8.81 -8.37
N GLU A 88 1.54 9.20 -8.98
CA GLU A 88 1.52 9.75 -10.35
C GLU A 88 2.32 11.05 -10.46
N GLN A 89 2.21 11.96 -9.49
CA GLN A 89 3.01 13.18 -9.45
C GLN A 89 4.52 12.88 -9.41
N ILE A 90 4.96 11.92 -8.58
CA ILE A 90 6.37 11.52 -8.50
C ILE A 90 6.83 10.90 -9.84
N ASN A 91 6.02 10.02 -10.43
CA ASN A 91 6.33 9.42 -11.74
C ASN A 91 6.45 10.47 -12.85
N ASN A 92 5.59 11.50 -12.85
CA ASN A 92 5.68 12.60 -13.81
C ASN A 92 6.99 13.38 -13.68
N LYS A 93 7.46 13.61 -12.44
CA LYS A 93 8.78 14.23 -12.20
C LYS A 93 9.93 13.34 -12.69
N ALA A 94 9.79 12.02 -12.55
CA ALA A 94 10.78 11.04 -12.96
C ALA A 94 11.02 11.02 -14.48
N LEU A 95 10.05 11.42 -15.31
CA LEU A 95 10.19 11.48 -16.77
C LEU A 95 11.38 12.32 -17.24
N ASN A 96 11.78 13.32 -16.45
CA ASN A 96 12.92 14.19 -16.76
C ASN A 96 14.30 13.57 -16.49
N LEU A 97 14.36 12.37 -15.89
CA LEU A 97 15.61 11.69 -15.50
C LEU A 97 16.06 10.62 -16.51
N GLY A 98 15.28 10.36 -17.57
CA GLY A 98 15.61 9.36 -18.58
C GLY A 98 15.74 7.94 -17.99
N ILE A 99 16.72 7.15 -18.45
CA ILE A 99 16.92 5.75 -18.01
C ILE A 99 17.23 5.66 -16.50
N GLU A 100 17.81 6.70 -15.91
CA GLU A 100 18.14 6.71 -14.48
C GLU A 100 16.89 6.75 -13.57
N ALA A 101 15.71 7.08 -14.12
CA ALA A 101 14.44 7.01 -13.40
C ALA A 101 13.89 5.60 -13.21
N VAL A 102 14.41 4.58 -13.90
CA VAL A 102 13.83 3.22 -13.85
C VAL A 102 13.72 2.68 -12.41
N PRO A 103 14.77 2.74 -11.56
CA PRO A 103 14.63 2.33 -10.17
C PRO A 103 13.59 3.16 -9.41
N LEU A 104 13.50 4.47 -9.66
CA LEU A 104 12.51 5.34 -9.03
C LEU A 104 11.08 4.92 -9.37
N VAL A 105 10.79 4.66 -10.64
CA VAL A 105 9.45 4.21 -11.07
C VAL A 105 9.07 2.88 -10.41
N TYR A 106 10.00 1.93 -10.29
CA TYR A 106 9.74 0.67 -9.56
C TYR A 106 9.51 0.87 -8.05
N MET A 107 10.23 1.80 -7.42
CA MET A 107 10.00 2.14 -6.01
C MET A 107 8.61 2.77 -5.81
N VAL A 108 8.23 3.72 -6.67
CA VAL A 108 6.91 4.36 -6.64
C VAL A 108 5.80 3.34 -6.88
N GLU A 109 5.97 2.43 -7.83
CA GLU A 109 5.02 1.35 -8.08
C GLU A 109 4.84 0.45 -6.85
N SER A 110 5.94 0.09 -6.18
CA SER A 110 5.88 -0.77 -4.99
C SER A 110 5.17 -0.08 -3.80
N ILE A 111 5.37 1.24 -3.65
CA ILE A 111 4.65 2.05 -2.68
C ILE A 111 3.16 2.12 -3.02
N ARG A 112 2.81 2.38 -4.29
CA ARG A 112 1.42 2.40 -4.75
C ARG A 112 0.73 1.08 -4.46
N ARG A 113 1.35 -0.04 -4.84
CA ARG A 113 0.82 -1.40 -4.64
C ARG A 113 0.62 -1.74 -3.17
N THR A 114 1.51 -1.29 -2.29
CA THR A 114 1.31 -1.42 -0.84
C THR A 114 0.01 -0.76 -0.39
N GLY A 115 -0.29 0.45 -0.87
CA GLY A 115 -1.54 1.14 -0.57
C GLY A 115 -2.77 0.49 -1.20
N GLU A 116 -2.71 0.14 -2.48
CA GLU A 116 -3.83 -0.54 -3.19
C GLU A 116 -4.21 -1.86 -2.50
N TYR A 117 -3.23 -2.71 -2.19
CA TYR A 117 -3.46 -3.94 -1.44
C TYR A 117 -4.00 -3.70 -0.04
N SER A 118 -3.62 -2.60 0.60
CA SER A 118 -4.22 -2.19 1.88
C SER A 118 -5.68 -1.74 1.73
N GLY A 119 -6.03 -1.17 0.56
CA GLY A 119 -7.41 -0.93 0.14
C GLY A 119 -8.20 -2.23 0.06
N ASP A 120 -7.67 -3.27 -0.58
CA ASP A 120 -8.31 -4.60 -0.67
C ASP A 120 -8.64 -5.17 0.72
N ILE A 121 -7.74 -5.03 1.70
CA ILE A 121 -7.99 -5.46 3.10
C ILE A 121 -9.15 -4.65 3.71
N SER A 122 -9.24 -3.36 3.40
CA SER A 122 -10.31 -2.48 3.89
C SER A 122 -11.65 -2.87 3.28
N GLU A 123 -11.71 -3.18 1.98
CA GLU A 123 -12.90 -3.70 1.31
C GLU A 123 -13.34 -5.06 1.88
N LEU A 124 -12.40 -6.00 2.06
CA LEU A 124 -12.67 -7.28 2.71
C LEU A 124 -13.23 -7.10 4.12
N THR A 125 -12.75 -6.10 4.85
CA THR A 125 -13.26 -5.77 6.19
C THR A 125 -14.70 -5.30 6.13
N ILE A 126 -15.06 -4.42 5.19
CA ILE A 126 -16.44 -3.96 5.01
C ILE A 126 -17.33 -5.15 4.68
N ASN A 127 -16.94 -6.00 3.71
CA ASN A 127 -17.69 -7.18 3.30
C ASN A 127 -17.91 -8.16 4.46
N TYR A 128 -16.86 -8.43 5.24
CA TYR A 128 -16.93 -9.28 6.42
C TYR A 128 -17.92 -8.76 7.48
N LEU A 129 -17.92 -7.45 7.71
CA LEU A 129 -18.78 -6.83 8.72
C LEU A 129 -20.24 -6.73 8.28
N ILE A 130 -20.50 -6.54 6.98
CA ILE A 130 -21.87 -6.56 6.43
C ILE A 130 -22.49 -7.95 6.59
N LEU A 131 -21.75 -9.03 6.29
CA LEU A 131 -22.26 -10.41 6.38
C LEU A 131 -22.54 -10.88 7.82
N LYS A 132 -21.87 -10.26 8.81
CA LYS A 132 -21.99 -10.60 10.24
C LYS A 132 -23.06 -9.79 10.98
N ASN A 133 -23.64 -8.76 10.35
CA ASN A 133 -24.74 -7.95 10.88
C ASN A 133 -26.09 -8.44 10.32
#